data_AF-A0A919XUU3-F1
#
_entry.id   AF-A0A919XUU3-F1
#
_cell.length_a   1.000
_cell.length_b   1.000
_cell.length_c   1.000
_cell.angle_alpha   90.00
_cell.angle_beta   90.00
_cell.angle_gamma   90.00
#
_symmetry.space_group_name_H-M   'P 1'
#
loop_
_entity.id
_entity.type
_entity.pdbx_description
1 polymer ?
#
loop_
_entity_poly.entity_id
_entity_poly.type
_entity_poly.pdbx_seq_one_letter_code
_entity_poly.pdbx_strand_id
1 'polypeptide(L)'
;MGVYSRLKKDGATVYSLVNKGTTTWGDWGNNFQQLIGFSADMEDSIEKSIAFVNAHKDDEVTMVGHSKGGAEATANAVANNKNAITFNTALVHLYAYGLSKGDYTATMTHYVVEGEILNYIFTAPSIGKTVYLPQQHKIKWWHASLYITNQRIKNHSMNSVINALEEADYN
;
A
#
# COMPACT_ATOMS: atom_id res chain seq x y z
N MET A 1 3.34 -10.17 -7.91
CA MET A 1 4.26 -9.02 -7.82
C MET A 1 4.89 -8.75 -9.18
N GLY A 2 4.94 -7.50 -9.61
CA GLY A 2 5.68 -7.06 -10.81
C GLY A 2 7.01 -6.40 -10.45
N VAL A 3 7.97 -6.41 -11.36
CA VAL A 3 9.28 -5.76 -11.20
C VAL A 3 9.41 -4.69 -12.28
N TYR A 4 9.75 -3.47 -11.88
CA TYR A 4 10.04 -2.36 -12.77
C TYR A 4 11.42 -1.83 -12.45
N SER A 5 12.14 -1.31 -13.43
CA SER A 5 13.45 -0.73 -13.21
C SER A 5 13.70 0.49 -14.07
N ARG A 6 14.63 1.32 -13.64
CA ARG A 6 15.21 2.40 -14.46
C ARG A 6 16.68 2.59 -14.14
N LEU A 7 17.43 3.06 -15.13
CA LEU A 7 18.82 3.46 -14.96
C LEU A 7 18.88 4.92 -14.48
N LYS A 8 19.65 5.18 -13.42
CA LYS A 8 20.01 6.52 -12.97
C LYS A 8 21.10 7.12 -13.86
N LYS A 9 21.28 8.44 -13.76
CA LYS A 9 22.31 9.18 -14.53
C LYS A 9 23.74 8.72 -14.21
N ASP A 10 23.97 8.18 -13.02
CA ASP A 10 25.24 7.64 -12.56
C ASP A 10 25.47 6.18 -12.96
N GLY A 11 24.53 5.57 -13.69
CA GLY A 11 24.60 4.17 -14.12
C GLY A 11 24.08 3.15 -13.10
N ALA A 12 23.63 3.57 -11.91
CA ALA A 12 22.99 2.67 -10.95
C ALA A 12 21.58 2.29 -11.41
N THR A 13 21.17 1.04 -11.19
CA THR A 13 19.79 0.63 -11.45
C THR A 13 18.96 0.79 -10.19
N VAL A 14 17.73 1.28 -10.34
CA VAL A 14 16.74 1.25 -9.25
C VAL A 14 15.55 0.43 -9.64
N TYR A 15 15.01 -0.29 -8.67
CA TYR A 15 13.90 -1.21 -8.85
C TYR A 15 12.68 -0.80 -8.05
N SER A 16 11.52 -1.12 -8.60
CA SER A 16 10.24 -1.09 -7.89
C SER A 16 9.62 -2.47 -7.93
N LEU A 17 9.38 -3.05 -6.75
CA LEU A 17 8.61 -4.27 -6.59
C LEU A 17 7.16 -3.90 -6.30
N VAL A 18 6.28 -4.19 -7.24
CA VAL A 18 4.89 -3.70 -7.23
C VAL A 18 3.93 -4.84 -6.95
N ASN A 19 3.24 -4.77 -5.81
CA ASN A 19 2.21 -5.71 -5.40
C ASN A 19 0.83 -5.24 -5.87
N LYS A 20 0.10 -6.13 -6.54
CA LYS A 20 -1.21 -5.81 -7.11
C LYS A 20 -2.27 -5.84 -6.01
N GLY A 21 -3.15 -4.85 -6.00
CA GLY A 21 -4.38 -4.90 -5.19
C GLY A 21 -5.39 -5.94 -5.70
N THR A 22 -6.53 -6.03 -5.01
CA THR A 22 -7.60 -6.98 -5.37
C THR A 22 -8.37 -6.52 -6.62
N THR A 23 -8.75 -7.47 -7.49
CA THR A 23 -9.52 -7.19 -8.72
C THR A 23 -11.04 -7.18 -8.50
N THR A 24 -11.53 -7.82 -7.44
CA THR A 24 -12.96 -8.01 -7.19
C THR A 24 -13.44 -7.15 -6.01
N TRP A 25 -14.25 -6.14 -6.33
CA TRP A 25 -14.73 -5.12 -5.37
C TRP A 25 -16.17 -5.34 -4.89
N GLY A 26 -16.88 -6.36 -5.41
CA GLY A 26 -18.31 -6.58 -5.14
C GLY A 26 -18.65 -6.86 -3.68
N ASP A 27 -17.81 -7.64 -2.99
CA ASP A 27 -17.96 -8.00 -1.56
C ASP A 27 -16.85 -7.38 -0.72
N TRP A 28 -16.69 -6.06 -0.82
CA TRP A 28 -15.56 -5.32 -0.28
C TRP A 28 -15.29 -5.57 1.22
N GLY A 29 -16.33 -5.71 2.06
CA GLY A 29 -16.16 -5.97 3.50
C GLY A 29 -15.61 -7.37 3.82
N ASN A 30 -16.21 -8.41 3.25
CA ASN A 30 -15.82 -9.81 3.49
C ASN A 30 -14.48 -10.15 2.80
N ASN A 31 -14.22 -9.58 1.63
CA ASN A 31 -12.98 -9.79 0.90
C ASN A 31 -11.81 -9.11 1.61
N PHE A 32 -12.04 -7.96 2.24
CA PHE A 32 -10.96 -7.22 2.87
C PHE A 32 -10.61 -7.73 4.27
N GLN A 33 -11.59 -8.14 5.09
CA GLN A 33 -11.31 -8.75 6.41
C GLN A 33 -10.47 -10.02 6.33
N GLN A 34 -10.58 -10.79 5.24
CA GLN A 34 -9.71 -11.95 4.97
C GLN A 34 -8.26 -11.57 4.61
N LEU A 35 -8.04 -10.36 4.10
CA LEU A 35 -6.73 -9.90 3.62
C LEU A 35 -5.84 -9.32 4.71
N ILE A 36 -6.41 -9.06 5.88
CA ILE A 36 -5.73 -8.41 7.01
C ILE A 36 -4.93 -9.43 7.84
N GLY A 37 -5.05 -10.76 7.61
CA GLY A 37 -4.25 -11.75 8.33
C GLY A 37 -4.15 -13.12 7.65
N PHE A 38 -2.93 -13.64 7.57
CA PHE A 38 -2.58 -15.02 7.22
C PHE A 38 -3.04 -15.49 5.83
N SER A 39 -2.67 -14.77 4.78
CA SER A 39 -2.80 -15.30 3.41
C SER A 39 -1.49 -15.88 2.88
N ALA A 40 -1.59 -17.00 2.15
CA ALA A 40 -0.47 -17.60 1.42
C ALA A 40 0.14 -16.62 0.40
N ASP A 41 -0.67 -15.72 -0.16
CA ASP A 41 -0.19 -14.65 -1.07
C ASP A 41 0.80 -13.70 -0.37
N MET A 42 0.61 -13.43 0.93
CA MET A 42 1.53 -12.58 1.70
C MET A 42 2.85 -13.29 1.96
N GLU A 43 2.82 -14.57 2.34
CA GLU A 43 4.03 -15.37 2.54
C GLU A 43 4.85 -15.48 1.25
N ASP A 44 4.19 -15.82 0.14
CA ASP A 44 4.79 -15.88 -1.20
C ASP A 44 5.36 -14.51 -1.64
N SER A 45 4.65 -13.41 -1.34
CA SER A 45 5.16 -12.06 -1.60
C SER A 45 6.43 -11.76 -0.81
N ILE A 46 6.45 -12.08 0.48
CA ILE A 46 7.61 -11.86 1.35
C ILE A 46 8.79 -12.67 0.84
N GLU A 47 8.61 -13.97 0.58
CA GLU A 47 9.66 -14.87 0.08
C GLU A 47 10.24 -14.36 -1.25
N LYS A 48 9.38 -14.03 -2.23
CA LYS A 48 9.83 -13.50 -3.52
C LYS A 48 10.56 -12.16 -3.38
N SER A 49 10.13 -11.30 -2.47
CA SER A 49 10.79 -10.02 -2.23
C SER A 49 12.19 -10.21 -1.64
N ILE A 50 12.35 -11.14 -0.69
CA ILE A 50 13.65 -11.49 -0.09
C ILE A 50 14.59 -12.05 -1.15
N ALA A 51 14.12 -13.00 -1.97
CA ALA A 51 14.92 -13.56 -3.05
C ALA A 51 15.39 -12.48 -4.04
N PHE A 52 14.50 -11.56 -4.41
CA PHE A 52 14.82 -10.47 -5.32
C PHE A 52 15.83 -9.48 -4.72
N VAL A 53 15.62 -9.04 -3.48
CA VAL A 53 16.51 -8.10 -2.79
C VAL A 53 17.89 -8.71 -2.57
N ASN A 54 17.98 -10.00 -2.23
CA ASN A 54 19.27 -10.68 -2.10
C ASN A 54 20.05 -10.71 -3.42
N ALA A 55 19.36 -10.88 -4.55
CA ALA A 55 19.97 -10.85 -5.88
C ALA A 55 20.39 -9.44 -6.33
N HIS A 56 19.82 -8.38 -5.73
CA HIS A 56 20.04 -6.97 -6.06
C HIS A 56 20.42 -6.15 -4.82
N LYS A 57 21.25 -6.73 -3.94
CA LYS A 57 21.49 -6.21 -2.58
C LYS A 57 22.03 -4.78 -2.58
N ASP A 58 22.86 -4.46 -3.57
CA ASP A 58 23.56 -3.18 -3.73
C ASP A 58 22.70 -2.13 -4.47
N ASP A 59 21.57 -2.56 -5.06
CA ASP A 59 20.64 -1.67 -5.74
C ASP A 59 19.59 -1.08 -4.78
N GLU A 60 19.07 0.08 -5.18
CA GLU A 60 17.90 0.65 -4.54
C GLU A 60 16.66 -0.12 -4.98
N VAL A 61 15.96 -0.71 -4.02
CA VAL A 61 14.70 -1.41 -4.24
C VAL A 61 13.63 -0.72 -3.41
N THR A 62 12.55 -0.29 -4.06
CA THR A 62 11.38 0.29 -3.38
C THR A 62 10.18 -0.62 -3.53
N MET A 63 9.53 -0.95 -2.42
CA MET A 63 8.29 -1.73 -2.39
C MET A 63 7.10 -0.82 -2.64
N VAL A 64 6.19 -1.21 -3.54
CA VAL A 64 5.06 -0.38 -3.94
C VAL A 64 3.77 -1.19 -3.97
N GLY A 65 2.67 -0.62 -3.47
CA GLY A 65 1.39 -1.32 -3.51
C GLY A 65 0.18 -0.47 -3.15
N HIS A 66 -0.98 -0.91 -3.61
CA HIS A 66 -2.28 -0.32 -3.32
C HIS A 66 -3.21 -1.31 -2.63
N SER A 67 -4.04 -0.83 -1.69
CA SER A 67 -5.03 -1.68 -1.00
C SER A 67 -4.36 -2.90 -0.36
N LYS A 68 -4.82 -4.12 -0.64
CA LYS A 68 -4.15 -5.39 -0.31
C LYS A 68 -2.66 -5.38 -0.64
N GLY A 69 -2.31 -4.98 -1.86
CA GLY A 69 -0.92 -4.94 -2.31
C GLY A 69 -0.07 -3.96 -1.50
N GLY A 70 -0.69 -2.94 -0.89
CA GLY A 70 0.00 -2.05 0.05
C GLY A 70 0.40 -2.75 1.35
N ALA A 71 -0.42 -3.66 1.89
CA ALA A 71 -0.04 -4.48 3.04
C ALA A 71 1.10 -5.44 2.70
N GLU A 72 1.06 -6.07 1.53
CA GLU A 72 2.16 -6.91 1.02
C GLU A 72 3.46 -6.08 0.85
N ALA A 73 3.37 -4.91 0.23
CA ALA A 73 4.52 -4.02 0.07
C ALA A 73 5.08 -3.56 1.42
N THR A 74 4.22 -3.31 2.41
CA THR A 74 4.62 -2.96 3.78
C THR A 74 5.37 -4.12 4.44
N ALA A 75 4.86 -5.35 4.35
CA ALA A 75 5.53 -6.54 4.89
C ALA A 75 6.88 -6.78 4.19
N ASN A 76 6.91 -6.72 2.87
CA ASN A 76 8.13 -6.87 2.07
C ASN A 76 9.19 -5.83 2.46
N ALA A 77 8.77 -4.59 2.72
CA ALA A 77 9.68 -3.52 3.10
C ALA A 77 10.28 -3.76 4.49
N VAL A 78 9.47 -4.21 5.44
CA VAL A 78 9.95 -4.58 6.79
C VAL A 78 10.90 -5.77 6.71
N ALA A 79 10.54 -6.82 5.98
CA ALA A 79 11.36 -8.03 5.83
C ALA A 79 12.75 -7.76 5.23
N ASN A 80 12.85 -6.76 4.35
CA ASN A 80 14.09 -6.45 3.63
C ASN A 80 14.80 -5.19 4.12
N ASN A 81 14.21 -4.47 5.07
CA ASN A 81 14.62 -3.13 5.46
C ASN A 81 14.85 -2.19 4.25
N LYS A 82 13.88 -2.16 3.32
CA LYS A 82 13.92 -1.35 2.09
C LYS A 82 12.83 -0.29 2.10
N ASN A 83 12.92 0.68 1.18
CA ASN A 83 11.95 1.77 1.09
C ASN A 83 10.58 1.26 0.63
N ALA A 84 9.52 1.99 0.99
CA ALA A 84 8.17 1.69 0.54
C ALA A 84 7.32 2.92 0.23
N ILE A 85 6.49 2.81 -0.79
CA ILE A 85 5.44 3.77 -1.14
C ILE A 85 4.14 3.01 -1.31
N THR A 86 3.13 3.34 -0.53
CA THR A 86 1.83 2.66 -0.63
C THR A 86 0.69 3.65 -0.77
N PHE A 87 -0.41 3.17 -1.35
CA PHE A 87 -1.56 3.99 -1.68
C PHE A 87 -2.82 3.35 -1.11
N ASN A 88 -3.61 4.09 -0.33
CA ASN A 88 -4.82 3.60 0.36
C ASN A 88 -4.60 2.18 0.91
N THR A 89 -3.52 2.01 1.67
CA THR A 89 -3.02 0.68 1.99
C THR A 89 -3.92 -0.04 2.99
N ALA A 90 -3.97 -1.35 2.86
CA ALA A 90 -4.40 -2.23 3.92
C ALA A 90 -3.46 -2.17 5.14
N LEU A 91 -4.01 -2.47 6.33
CA LEU A 91 -3.18 -2.76 7.50
C LEU A 91 -2.58 -4.17 7.39
N VAL A 92 -1.41 -4.35 7.97
CA VAL A 92 -0.71 -5.63 8.03
C VAL A 92 -0.39 -6.01 9.48
N HIS A 93 -0.62 -7.27 9.83
CA HIS A 93 -0.20 -7.84 11.11
C HIS A 93 1.22 -8.43 10.99
N LEU A 94 2.26 -7.60 11.06
CA LEU A 94 3.66 -8.01 10.85
C LEU A 94 4.08 -9.24 11.70
N TYR A 95 3.64 -9.31 12.96
CA TYR A 95 3.97 -10.40 13.87
C TYR A 95 3.49 -11.78 13.38
N ALA A 96 2.42 -11.82 12.57
CA ALA A 96 1.91 -13.04 11.97
C ALA A 96 2.93 -13.73 11.04
N TYR A 97 3.89 -12.94 10.54
CA TYR A 97 4.93 -13.36 9.60
C TYR A 97 6.33 -13.32 10.21
N GLY A 98 6.44 -13.26 11.54
CA GLY A 98 7.72 -13.14 12.24
C GLY A 98 8.44 -11.81 11.99
N LEU A 99 7.72 -10.77 11.54
CA LEU A 99 8.26 -9.44 11.25
C LEU A 99 7.99 -8.48 12.41
N SER A 100 8.94 -7.58 12.65
CA SER A 100 8.84 -6.55 13.68
C SER A 100 9.04 -5.17 13.09
N LYS A 101 8.17 -4.23 13.46
CA LYS A 101 8.34 -2.81 13.12
C LYS A 101 9.57 -2.18 13.79
N GLY A 102 10.07 -2.78 14.89
CA GLY A 102 11.24 -2.27 15.61
C GLY A 102 12.55 -2.42 14.84
N ASP A 103 12.60 -3.35 13.90
CA ASP A 103 13.79 -3.64 13.10
C ASP A 103 13.83 -2.83 11.79
N TYR A 104 12.75 -2.10 11.49
CA TYR A 104 12.62 -1.32 10.27
C TYR A 104 13.22 0.08 10.44
N THR A 105 14.22 0.40 9.63
CA THR A 105 14.93 1.69 9.65
C THR A 105 14.90 2.44 8.33
N ALA A 106 14.42 1.81 7.25
CA ALA A 106 14.25 2.45 5.95
C ALA A 106 13.05 3.42 5.91
N THR A 107 12.79 4.03 4.75
CA THR A 107 11.72 5.04 4.61
C THR A 107 10.46 4.44 4.01
N MET A 108 9.33 4.67 4.66
CA MET A 108 8.00 4.26 4.18
C MET A 108 7.04 5.44 4.17
N THR A 109 6.34 5.65 3.05
CA THR A 109 5.28 6.66 2.92
C THR A 109 3.98 6.01 2.50
N HIS A 110 2.90 6.32 3.22
CA HIS A 110 1.54 5.91 2.93
C HIS A 110 0.73 7.11 2.44
N TYR A 111 0.34 7.11 1.18
CA TYR A 111 -0.57 8.10 0.63
C TYR A 111 -2.01 7.61 0.82
N VAL A 112 -2.81 8.37 1.55
CA VAL A 112 -4.18 7.99 1.93
C VAL A 112 -5.14 9.08 1.47
N VAL A 113 -6.03 8.77 0.54
CA VAL A 113 -7.09 9.69 0.12
C VAL A 113 -8.06 9.89 1.29
N GLU A 114 -8.33 11.14 1.64
CA GLU A 114 -9.28 11.45 2.70
C GLU A 114 -10.65 10.85 2.44
N GLY A 115 -11.21 10.22 3.49
CA GLY A 115 -12.51 9.60 3.43
C GLY A 115 -12.55 8.28 2.63
N GLU A 116 -11.41 7.72 2.22
CA GLU A 116 -11.37 6.36 1.67
C GLU A 116 -11.79 5.32 2.72
N ILE A 117 -12.29 4.18 2.25
CA ILE A 117 -13.04 3.25 3.09
C ILE A 117 -12.15 2.47 4.07
N LEU A 118 -10.88 2.18 3.76
CA LEU A 118 -9.99 1.43 4.66
C LEU A 118 -9.59 2.25 5.88
N ASN A 119 -9.10 3.47 5.68
CA ASN A 119 -8.75 4.38 6.75
C ASN A 119 -9.98 4.89 7.52
N TYR A 120 -11.18 4.69 7.00
CA TYR A 120 -12.42 4.93 7.75
C TYR A 120 -12.77 3.78 8.69
N ILE A 121 -12.65 2.53 8.23
CA ILE A 121 -12.98 1.35 9.03
C ILE A 121 -11.87 1.02 10.02
N PHE A 122 -10.63 1.18 9.57
CA PHE A 122 -9.42 0.98 10.32
C PHE A 122 -8.75 2.32 10.60
N THR A 123 -7.60 2.32 11.26
CA THR A 123 -6.81 3.52 11.46
C THR A 123 -5.72 3.65 10.39
N ALA A 124 -4.95 4.74 10.44
CA ALA A 124 -3.75 4.86 9.62
C ALA A 124 -2.71 3.76 9.98
N PRO A 125 -1.85 3.37 9.03
CA PRO A 125 -0.70 2.51 9.32
C PRO A 125 0.14 3.03 10.49
N SER A 126 0.59 2.11 11.35
CA SER A 126 1.34 2.45 12.58
C SER A 126 2.87 2.49 12.39
N ILE A 127 3.33 2.29 11.17
CA ILE A 127 4.74 2.30 10.73
C ILE A 127 4.85 3.26 9.55
N GLY A 128 6.00 3.92 9.39
CA GLY A 128 6.20 4.90 8.32
C GLY A 128 5.44 6.22 8.51
N LYS A 129 5.49 7.07 7.49
CA LYS A 129 4.82 8.36 7.44
C LYS A 129 3.49 8.22 6.69
N THR A 130 2.40 8.70 7.25
CA THR A 130 1.13 8.86 6.53
C THR A 130 1.01 10.28 5.96
N VAL A 131 0.65 10.38 4.68
CA VAL A 131 0.33 11.62 3.97
C VAL A 131 -1.11 11.52 3.52
N TYR A 132 -1.96 12.39 4.05
CA TYR A 132 -3.35 12.49 3.63
C TYR A 132 -3.46 13.32 2.35
N LEU A 133 -4.18 12.79 1.36
CA LEU A 133 -4.44 13.41 0.08
C LEU A 133 -5.89 13.91 0.00
N PRO A 134 -6.17 14.95 -0.81
CA PRO A 134 -7.51 15.52 -0.94
C PRO A 134 -8.59 14.50 -1.28
N GLN A 135 -9.74 14.61 -0.63
CA GLN A 135 -10.92 13.78 -0.89
C GLN A 135 -11.50 14.05 -2.29
N GLN A 136 -11.60 13.01 -3.13
CA GLN A 136 -12.09 13.15 -4.52
C GLN A 136 -13.60 12.96 -4.67
N HIS A 137 -14.19 12.11 -3.83
CA HIS A 137 -15.61 11.76 -3.81
C HIS A 137 -16.26 12.23 -2.52
N LYS A 138 -17.07 13.28 -2.61
CA LYS A 138 -17.61 14.03 -1.45
C LYS A 138 -18.54 13.18 -0.57
N ILE A 139 -18.28 13.23 0.73
CA ILE A 139 -19.07 12.60 1.78
C ILE A 139 -19.65 13.70 2.65
N LYS A 140 -20.95 13.66 2.89
CA LYS A 140 -21.67 14.61 3.73
C LYS A 140 -22.53 13.82 4.72
N TRP A 141 -22.69 14.35 5.93
CA TRP A 141 -23.34 13.65 7.04
C TRP A 141 -24.83 13.35 6.78
N TRP A 142 -25.50 14.12 5.92
CA TRP A 142 -26.90 13.93 5.56
C TRP A 142 -27.13 12.92 4.41
N HIS A 143 -26.07 12.38 3.82
CA HIS A 143 -26.23 11.35 2.80
C HIS A 143 -26.63 10.00 3.44
N ALA A 144 -27.46 9.22 2.73
CA ALA A 144 -27.80 7.87 3.16
C ALA A 144 -26.54 7.00 3.32
N SER A 145 -26.53 6.10 4.30
CA SER A 145 -25.35 5.29 4.64
C SER A 145 -24.79 4.51 3.43
N LEU A 146 -25.66 3.93 2.60
CA LEU A 146 -25.25 3.24 1.37
C LEU A 146 -24.52 4.16 0.38
N TYR A 147 -24.98 5.41 0.24
CA TYR A 147 -24.31 6.40 -0.60
C TYR A 147 -22.94 6.76 -0.02
N ILE A 148 -22.87 7.00 1.29
CA ILE A 148 -21.61 7.32 1.98
C ILE A 148 -20.59 6.20 1.73
N THR A 149 -20.96 4.95 2.00
CA THR A 149 -20.10 3.78 1.76
C THR A 149 -19.62 3.72 0.31
N ASN A 150 -20.51 3.95 -0.66
CA ASN A 150 -20.13 3.98 -2.07
C ASN A 150 -19.11 5.09 -2.39
N GLN A 151 -19.25 6.29 -1.83
CA GLN A 151 -18.26 7.37 -2.04
C GLN A 151 -16.91 7.01 -1.41
N ARG A 152 -16.90 6.40 -0.22
CA ARG A 152 -15.67 5.91 0.42
C ARG A 152 -14.96 4.86 -0.43
N ILE A 153 -15.71 3.94 -1.05
CA ILE A 153 -15.18 2.94 -1.99
C ILE A 153 -14.59 3.62 -3.23
N LYS A 154 -15.25 4.65 -3.77
CA LYS A 154 -14.71 5.40 -4.91
C LYS A 154 -13.41 6.15 -4.56
N ASN A 155 -13.34 6.78 -3.39
CA ASN A 155 -12.10 7.40 -2.86
C ASN A 155 -10.96 6.39 -2.71
N HIS A 156 -11.29 5.11 -2.53
CA HIS A 156 -10.29 4.07 -2.39
C HIS A 156 -9.63 3.67 -3.72
N SER A 157 -10.26 3.97 -4.86
CA SER A 157 -9.74 3.57 -6.19
C SER A 157 -8.41 4.22 -6.56
N MET A 158 -7.61 3.57 -7.42
CA MET A 158 -6.36 4.14 -7.92
C MET A 158 -6.57 5.42 -8.74
N ASN A 159 -7.70 5.56 -9.45
CA ASN A 159 -8.02 6.82 -10.13
C ASN A 159 -8.18 7.96 -9.12
N SER A 160 -8.81 7.71 -7.97
CA SER A 160 -8.91 8.70 -6.90
C SER A 160 -7.54 9.04 -6.32
N VAL A 161 -6.64 8.05 -6.17
CA VAL A 161 -5.26 8.29 -5.72
C VAL A 161 -4.52 9.19 -6.70
N ILE A 162 -4.57 8.86 -8.00
CA ILE A 162 -3.89 9.62 -9.05
C ILE A 162 -4.39 11.07 -9.06
N ASN A 163 -5.70 11.29 -9.12
CA ASN A 163 -6.28 12.63 -9.12
C ASN A 163 -5.90 13.42 -7.86
N ALA A 164 -5.89 12.77 -6.69
CA ALA A 164 -5.55 13.43 -5.44
C ALA A 164 -4.06 13.78 -5.32
N LEU A 165 -3.17 12.96 -5.92
CA LEU A 165 -1.75 13.29 -6.05
C LEU A 165 -1.54 14.48 -6.98
N GLU A 166 -2.25 14.52 -8.11
CA GLU A 166 -2.23 15.63 -9.06
C GLU A 166 -2.71 16.93 -8.41
N GLU A 167 -3.82 16.90 -7.67
CA GLU A 167 -4.36 18.04 -6.93
C GLU A 167 -3.41 18.54 -5.83
N ALA A 168 -2.60 17.65 -5.26
CA ALA A 168 -1.63 17.96 -4.20
C ALA A 168 -0.21 18.24 -4.72
N ASP A 169 -0.04 18.46 -6.04
CA ASP A 169 1.22 18.80 -6.69
C ASP A 169 2.35 17.76 -6.53
N TYR A 170 2.02 16.46 -6.52
CA TYR A 170 2.99 15.34 -6.47
C TYR A 170 3.43 14.80 -7.85
N ASN A 171 3.34 15.65 -8.89
CA ASN A 171 3.58 15.29 -10.30
C ASN A 171 5.05 15.09 -10.69
#